data_AF-A0A151RTG8-F1
#
_entry.id   AF-A0A151RTG8-F1
#
_cell.length_a   1.000
_cell.length_b   1.000
_cell.length_c   1.000
_cell.angle_alpha   90.00
_cell.angle_beta   90.00
_cell.angle_gamma   90.00
#
_symmetry.space_group_name_H-M   'P 1'
#
loop_
_entity.id
_entity.type
_entity.pdbx_description
1 polymer ?
#
loop_
_entity_poly.entity_id
_entity_poly.type
_entity_poly.pdbx_seq_one_letter_code
_entity_poly.pdbx_strand_id
1 'polypeptide(L)'
;MPSVLQLKSLPALNVMTDIFQDDSPKLQDIALYIFPSDNTERSRKNMNTILKFMNDQKSMLRSYINGVELLVFTSNQLDMNTSVNAGHFLWGIFRHSKIDKAIGNAPDMEPVDMDIDMIGGKDVVGRVDHIRNDKPKSVPLMDVPPGFDALV
;
A
#
# COMPACT_ATOMS: atom_id res chain seq x y z
N MET A 1 5.69 -18.86 11.26
CA MET A 1 4.57 -19.32 10.41
C MET A 1 3.59 -20.11 11.25
N PRO A 2 2.27 -19.89 11.13
CA PRO A 2 1.28 -20.68 11.87
C PRO A 2 1.27 -22.12 11.37
N SER A 3 0.92 -23.06 12.25
CA SER A 3 0.79 -24.48 11.91
C SER A 3 -0.39 -24.77 10.98
N VAL A 4 -1.39 -23.90 10.96
CA VAL A 4 -2.57 -24.00 10.09
C VAL A 4 -2.78 -22.65 9.41
N LEU A 5 -2.86 -22.65 8.08
CA LEU A 5 -3.17 -21.47 7.28
C LEU A 5 -4.64 -21.53 6.83
N GLN A 6 -5.42 -20.52 7.18
CA GLN A 6 -6.76 -20.35 6.65
C GLN A 6 -6.68 -19.61 5.32
N LEU A 7 -7.00 -20.32 4.24
CA LEU A 7 -6.91 -19.83 2.87
C LEU A 7 -8.31 -19.55 2.30
N LYS A 8 -8.49 -18.38 1.71
CA LYS A 8 -9.71 -17.98 0.99
C LYS A 8 -9.41 -17.88 -0.50
N SER A 9 -10.26 -18.45 -1.34
CA SER A 9 -10.14 -18.34 -2.79
C SER A 9 -10.54 -16.94 -3.27
N LEU A 10 -9.78 -16.39 -4.22
CA LEU A 10 -10.03 -15.09 -4.88
C LEU A 10 -9.68 -15.18 -6.37
N PRO A 11 -10.29 -14.35 -7.25
CA PRO A 11 -9.87 -14.27 -8.65
C PRO A 11 -8.38 -13.89 -8.77
N ALA A 12 -7.61 -14.65 -9.55
CA ALA A 12 -6.16 -14.45 -9.65
C ALA A 12 -5.79 -13.28 -10.58
N LEU A 13 -6.49 -13.14 -11.71
CA LEU A 13 -6.08 -12.24 -12.80
C LEU A 13 -5.89 -10.80 -12.33
N ASN A 14 -6.89 -10.23 -11.67
CA ASN A 14 -6.86 -8.83 -11.21
C ASN A 14 -5.75 -8.54 -10.20
N VAL A 15 -5.34 -9.54 -9.42
CA VAL A 15 -4.31 -9.37 -8.41
C VAL A 15 -2.92 -9.54 -9.01
N MET A 16 -2.79 -10.43 -9.99
CA MET A 16 -1.54 -10.60 -10.71
C MET A 16 -1.15 -9.33 -11.47
N THR A 17 -2.11 -8.70 -12.14
CA THR A 17 -1.88 -7.45 -12.87
C THR A 17 -1.54 -6.29 -11.94
N ASP A 18 -2.17 -6.20 -10.77
CA ASP A 18 -1.84 -5.19 -9.73
C ASP A 18 -0.40 -5.35 -9.20
N ILE A 19 0.10 -6.58 -9.08
CA ILE A 19 1.39 -6.86 -8.47
C ILE A 19 2.53 -6.83 -9.49
N PHE A 20 2.31 -7.39 -10.66
CA PHE A 20 3.34 -7.60 -11.67
C PHE A 20 3.18 -6.74 -12.92
N GLN A 21 2.14 -5.90 -13.02
CA GLN A 21 1.94 -4.98 -14.16
C GLN A 21 1.98 -5.68 -15.53
N ASP A 22 1.30 -6.83 -15.64
CA ASP A 22 1.30 -7.74 -16.80
C ASP A 22 2.63 -8.45 -17.10
N ASP A 23 3.69 -8.21 -16.31
CA ASP A 23 4.88 -9.05 -16.34
C ASP A 23 4.61 -10.40 -15.66
N SER A 24 5.33 -11.42 -16.12
CA SER A 24 5.26 -12.75 -15.51
C SER A 24 6.09 -12.81 -14.22
N PRO A 25 5.57 -13.43 -13.15
CA PRO A 25 6.30 -13.62 -11.90
C PRO A 25 7.58 -14.43 -12.13
N LYS A 26 8.69 -13.96 -11.57
CA LYS A 26 10.01 -14.60 -11.64
C LYS A 26 10.30 -15.34 -10.33
N LEU A 27 11.27 -16.26 -10.35
CA LEU A 27 11.67 -16.97 -9.13
C LEU A 27 12.08 -16.03 -7.99
N GLN A 28 12.73 -14.92 -8.33
CA GLN A 28 13.19 -13.92 -7.36
C GLN A 28 12.03 -13.25 -6.61
N ASP A 29 10.82 -13.28 -7.16
CA ASP A 29 9.63 -12.69 -6.55
C ASP A 29 8.98 -13.65 -5.53
N ILE A 30 9.40 -14.92 -5.50
CA ILE A 30 8.80 -15.94 -4.64
C ILE A 30 9.34 -15.80 -3.21
N ALA A 31 8.43 -15.57 -2.26
CA ALA A 31 8.76 -15.50 -0.84
C ALA A 31 8.55 -16.83 -0.09
N LEU A 32 7.69 -17.70 -0.63
CA LEU A 32 7.32 -18.97 0.01
C LEU A 32 7.05 -20.05 -1.03
N TYR A 33 7.54 -21.26 -0.75
CA TYR A 33 7.15 -22.48 -1.45
C TYR A 33 6.37 -23.40 -0.51
N ILE A 34 5.33 -24.05 -1.03
CA ILE A 34 4.48 -24.99 -0.30
C ILE A 34 4.43 -26.29 -1.09
N PHE A 35 5.03 -27.33 -0.50
CA PHE A 35 5.13 -28.67 -1.06
C PHE A 35 4.24 -29.65 -0.28
N PRO A 36 3.82 -30.76 -0.89
CA PRO A 36 3.10 -31.78 -0.17
C PRO A 36 4.07 -32.45 0.80
N SER A 37 3.56 -32.88 1.96
CA SER A 37 4.38 -33.64 2.90
C SER A 37 4.83 -34.96 2.25
N ASP A 38 6.14 -35.21 2.17
CA ASP A 38 6.73 -36.35 1.47
C ASP A 38 6.29 -37.72 1.98
N ASN A 39 5.79 -37.76 3.21
CA ASN A 39 5.48 -38.98 3.94
C ASN A 39 4.13 -39.63 3.61
N THR A 40 3.28 -39.03 2.75
CA THR A 40 1.97 -39.64 2.42
C THR A 40 1.53 -39.40 0.98
N GLU A 41 0.99 -40.43 0.31
CA GLU A 41 0.33 -40.25 -0.98
C GLU A 41 -0.91 -39.33 -0.88
N ARG A 42 -1.53 -39.31 0.30
CA ARG A 42 -2.72 -38.49 0.58
C ARG A 42 -2.42 -36.99 0.48
N SER A 43 -1.28 -36.52 1.02
CA SER A 43 -0.89 -35.11 0.93
C SER A 43 -0.72 -34.68 -0.54
N ARG A 44 -0.11 -35.53 -1.36
CA ARG A 44 0.09 -35.30 -2.80
C ARG A 44 -1.23 -35.25 -3.55
N LYS A 45 -2.14 -36.20 -3.28
CA LYS A 45 -3.50 -36.19 -3.86
C LYS A 45 -4.27 -34.93 -3.48
N ASN A 46 -4.25 -34.54 -2.21
CA ASN A 46 -4.91 -33.32 -1.73
C ASN A 46 -4.33 -32.07 -2.41
N MET A 47 -3.01 -31.98 -2.55
CA MET A 47 -2.37 -30.88 -3.24
C MET A 47 -2.79 -30.80 -4.71
N ASN A 48 -2.79 -31.93 -5.41
CA ASN A 48 -3.25 -31.99 -6.80
C ASN A 48 -4.71 -31.54 -6.93
N THR A 49 -5.58 -31.88 -5.97
CA THR A 49 -6.96 -31.39 -5.92
C THR A 49 -7.02 -29.87 -5.78
N ILE A 50 -6.21 -29.27 -4.88
CA ILE A 50 -6.15 -27.82 -4.69
C ILE A 50 -5.66 -27.12 -5.96
N LEU A 51 -4.58 -27.62 -6.56
CA LEU A 51 -4.03 -27.08 -7.80
C LEU A 51 -5.02 -27.12 -8.95
N LYS A 52 -5.70 -28.27 -9.13
CA LYS A 52 -6.75 -28.42 -10.14
C LYS A 52 -7.86 -27.41 -9.92
N PHE A 53 -8.36 -27.31 -8.68
CA PHE A 53 -9.38 -26.33 -8.33
C PHE A 53 -8.96 -24.88 -8.66
N MET A 54 -7.75 -24.48 -8.27
CA MET A 54 -7.24 -23.13 -8.52
C MET A 54 -7.11 -22.84 -10.01
N ASN A 55 -6.59 -23.78 -10.79
CA ASN A 55 -6.43 -23.67 -12.24
C ASN A 55 -7.79 -23.59 -12.95
N ASP A 56 -8.72 -24.48 -12.62
CA ASP A 56 -10.06 -24.53 -13.22
C ASP A 56 -10.85 -23.25 -12.94
N GLN A 57 -10.71 -22.70 -11.73
CA GLN A 57 -11.40 -21.46 -11.31
C GLN A 57 -10.62 -20.18 -11.63
N LYS A 58 -9.42 -20.28 -12.21
CA LYS A 58 -8.49 -19.14 -12.40
C LYS A 58 -8.35 -18.31 -11.12
N SER A 59 -8.21 -19.00 -9.99
CA SER A 59 -8.21 -18.40 -8.65
C SER A 59 -6.85 -18.54 -7.97
N MET A 60 -6.57 -17.60 -7.07
CA MET A 60 -5.47 -17.65 -6.12
C MET A 60 -6.03 -17.89 -4.72
N LEU A 61 -5.17 -18.24 -3.77
CA LEU A 61 -5.54 -18.34 -2.37
C LEU A 61 -4.94 -17.18 -1.58
N ARG A 62 -5.69 -16.65 -0.62
CA ARG A 62 -5.28 -15.58 0.27
C ARG A 62 -5.37 -15.99 1.72
N SER A 63 -4.36 -15.62 2.50
CA SER A 63 -4.41 -15.65 3.97
C SER A 63 -3.91 -14.34 4.55
N TYR A 64 -4.14 -14.14 5.85
CA TYR A 64 -3.53 -13.07 6.63
C TYR A 64 -2.80 -13.67 7.82
N ILE A 65 -1.53 -13.30 7.97
CA ILE A 65 -0.68 -13.74 9.07
C ILE A 65 -0.21 -12.49 9.79
N ASN A 66 -0.70 -12.27 11.01
CA ASN A 66 -0.37 -11.09 11.82
C ASN A 66 -0.53 -9.76 11.07
N GLY A 67 -1.59 -9.62 10.28
CA GLY A 67 -1.87 -8.42 9.48
C GLY A 67 -1.11 -8.30 8.15
N VAL A 68 -0.21 -9.25 7.84
CA VAL A 68 0.46 -9.34 6.54
C VAL A 68 -0.35 -10.25 5.62
N GLU A 69 -0.60 -9.80 4.40
CA GLU A 69 -1.34 -10.58 3.40
C GLU A 69 -0.38 -11.57 2.72
N LEU A 70 -0.76 -12.85 2.75
CA LEU A 70 -0.11 -13.92 2.01
C LEU A 70 -0.99 -14.26 0.80
N LEU A 71 -0.42 -14.13 -0.39
CA LEU A 71 -1.03 -14.59 -1.63
C LEU A 71 -0.34 -15.86 -2.09
N VAL A 72 -1.12 -16.85 -2.49
CA VAL A 72 -0.65 -18.17 -2.89
C VAL A 72 -1.20 -18.51 -4.27
N PHE A 73 -0.30 -18.93 -5.13
CA PHE A 73 -0.46 -19.14 -6.56
C PHE A 73 -0.03 -20.56 -6.93
N THR A 74 -0.47 -21.03 -8.10
CA THR A 74 -0.05 -22.33 -8.62
C THR A 74 1.26 -22.20 -9.38
N SER A 75 2.10 -23.24 -9.34
CA SER A 75 3.36 -23.28 -10.09
C SER A 75 3.16 -23.07 -11.61
N ASN A 76 1.96 -23.33 -12.12
CA ASN A 76 1.61 -23.13 -13.54
C ASN A 76 1.56 -21.65 -13.96
N GLN A 77 1.53 -20.72 -13.00
CA GLN A 77 1.51 -19.28 -13.25
C GLN A 77 2.91 -18.67 -13.37
N LEU A 78 3.96 -19.46 -13.16
CA LEU A 78 5.34 -19.04 -13.38
C LEU A 78 5.72 -19.32 -14.83
N ASP A 79 6.28 -18.33 -15.54
CA ASP A 79 6.95 -18.58 -16.82
C ASP A 79 8.27 -19.31 -16.59
N MET A 80 8.16 -20.59 -16.27
CA MET A 80 9.27 -21.51 -16.17
C MET A 80 9.33 -22.33 -17.45
N ASN A 81 10.20 -21.90 -18.36
CA ASN A 81 10.83 -22.76 -19.35
C ASN A 81 11.82 -23.77 -18.69
N THR A 82 11.98 -23.72 -17.37
CA THR A 82 12.79 -24.66 -16.62
C THR A 82 12.02 -25.95 -16.45
N SER A 83 12.54 -26.99 -17.07
CA SER A 83 12.24 -28.42 -16.90
C SER A 83 12.48 -28.93 -15.47
N VAL A 84 12.08 -28.16 -14.46
CA VAL A 84 11.97 -28.68 -13.10
C VAL A 84 10.85 -29.70 -13.10
N ASN A 85 11.24 -30.95 -13.29
CA ASN A 85 10.51 -32.17 -12.93
C ASN A 85 10.10 -32.22 -11.44
N ALA A 86 10.04 -31.07 -10.76
CA ALA A 86 9.78 -30.90 -9.34
C ALA A 86 8.29 -30.76 -9.03
N GLY A 87 7.44 -31.50 -9.75
CA GLY A 87 6.03 -31.66 -9.41
C GLY A 87 5.19 -30.38 -9.41
N HIS A 88 3.90 -30.56 -9.18
CA HIS A 88 3.01 -29.43 -8.97
C HIS A 88 3.14 -28.95 -7.52
N PHE A 89 3.49 -27.67 -7.32
CA PHE A 89 3.63 -27.05 -6.01
C PHE A 89 2.88 -25.71 -5.98
N LEU A 90 2.69 -25.17 -4.78
CA LEU A 90 2.15 -23.83 -4.59
C LEU A 90 3.29 -22.90 -4.18
N TRP A 91 3.22 -21.65 -4.59
CA TRP A 91 4.16 -20.61 -4.20
C TRP A 91 3.41 -19.38 -3.73
N GLY A 92 4.07 -18.49 -3.02
CA GLY A 92 3.42 -17.30 -2.50
C GLY A 92 4.34 -16.14 -2.23
N ILE A 93 3.69 -15.00 -2.03
CA ILE A 93 4.31 -13.70 -1.77
C ILE A 93 3.64 -13.04 -0.56
N PHE A 94 4.41 -12.22 0.14
CA PHE A 94 3.88 -11.36 1.19
C PHE A 94 3.72 -9.95 0.68
N ARG A 95 2.60 -9.32 1.00
CA ARG A 95 2.44 -7.89 0.85
C ARG A 95 1.84 -7.30 2.12
N HIS A 96 2.24 -6.08 2.44
CA HIS A 96 1.52 -5.32 3.44
C HIS A 96 0.10 -5.09 2.92
N SER A 97 -0.88 -5.46 3.74
CA SER A 97 -2.27 -5.14 3.45
C SER A 97 -2.37 -3.63 3.29
N LYS A 98 -2.78 -3.15 2.11
CA LYS A 98 -3.38 -1.83 2.01
C LYS A 98 -4.68 -1.97 2.79
N ILE A 99 -4.67 -1.65 4.08
CA ILE A 99 -5.91 -1.35 4.78
C ILE A 99 -6.50 -0.23 3.93
N ASP A 100 -7.57 -0.53 3.19
CA ASP A 100 -8.27 0.47 2.40
C ASP A 100 -8.45 1.69 3.30
N LYS A 101 -7.85 2.82 2.92
CA LYS A 101 -8.19 4.12 3.52
C LYS A 101 -9.61 4.50 3.06
N ALA A 102 -10.58 3.62 3.24
CA ALA A 102 -11.98 3.88 3.07
C ALA A 102 -12.53 4.25 4.45
N ILE A 103 -12.20 5.46 4.89
CA ILE A 103 -12.94 6.40 5.74
C ILE A 103 -11.97 7.57 5.91
N GLY A 104 -12.20 8.62 5.12
CA GLY A 104 -11.30 9.76 5.03
C GLY A 104 -11.37 10.52 3.72
N ASN A 105 -12.47 10.38 2.95
CA ASN A 105 -12.87 11.45 2.04
C ASN A 105 -13.36 12.61 2.91
N ALA A 106 -12.44 13.33 3.56
CA ALA A 106 -12.70 14.72 3.83
C ALA A 106 -12.73 15.37 2.43
N PRO A 107 -13.82 16.08 2.06
CA PRO A 107 -13.74 16.93 0.89
C PRO A 107 -12.55 17.86 1.09
N ASP A 108 -11.74 17.97 0.05
CA ASP A 108 -10.68 18.96 -0.08
C ASP A 108 -11.36 20.33 0.06
N MET A 109 -11.47 20.82 1.31
CA MET A 109 -11.92 22.17 1.59
C MET A 109 -10.73 23.06 1.24
N GLU A 110 -10.67 23.39 -0.04
CA GLU A 110 -9.93 24.54 -0.53
C GLU A 110 -10.19 25.74 0.40
N PRO A 111 -9.14 26.44 0.86
CA PRO A 111 -9.28 27.53 1.81
C PRO A 111 -10.10 28.62 1.16
N VAL A 112 -11.37 28.73 1.54
CA VAL A 112 -12.20 29.87 1.18
C VAL A 112 -11.58 31.08 1.88
N ASP A 113 -11.02 31.97 1.08
CA ASP A 113 -10.52 33.28 1.52
C ASP A 113 -11.69 34.07 2.09
N MET A 114 -11.82 34.06 3.42
CA MET A 114 -12.85 34.80 4.13
C MET A 114 -12.35 36.23 4.34
N ASP A 115 -12.56 37.08 3.34
CA ASP A 115 -12.49 38.52 3.51
C ASP A 115 -13.56 38.97 4.51
N ILE A 116 -13.15 39.17 5.77
CA ILE A 116 -14.02 39.74 6.79
C ILE A 116 -14.07 41.25 6.55
N ASP A 117 -15.12 41.73 5.87
CA ASP A 117 -15.40 43.17 5.76
C ASP A 117 -15.70 43.75 7.15
N MET A 118 -14.70 44.38 7.77
CA MET A 118 -14.87 45.13 9.01
C MET A 118 -15.70 46.38 8.73
N ILE A 119 -17.01 46.32 9.03
CA ILE A 119 -17.85 47.52 9.11
C ILE A 119 -17.41 48.32 10.35
N GLY A 120 -16.64 49.38 10.11
CA GLY A 120 -16.19 50.31 11.13
C GLY A 120 -17.35 50.98 11.85
N GLY A 121 -17.57 50.57 13.10
CA GLY A 121 -18.51 51.22 14.02
C GLY A 121 -18.05 52.66 14.32
N LYS A 122 -18.98 53.59 14.10
CA LYS A 122 -18.84 55.03 14.29
C LYS A 122 -18.73 55.40 15.77
N ASP A 123 -17.68 56.16 16.09
CA ASP A 123 -17.50 57.07 17.23
C ASP A 123 -17.91 56.60 18.63
N VAL A 124 -16.95 56.03 19.37
CA VAL A 124 -16.94 56.13 20.84
C VAL A 124 -15.61 56.71 21.32
N VAL A 125 -15.64 57.99 21.69
CA VAL A 125 -14.57 58.68 22.40
C VAL A 125 -14.44 58.04 23.79
N GLY A 126 -13.36 57.31 24.02
CA GLY A 126 -13.09 56.61 25.28
C GLY A 126 -11.61 56.65 25.65
N ARG A 127 -11.25 57.67 26.43
CA ARG A 127 -10.16 57.80 27.42
C ARG A 127 -8.81 57.09 27.14
N VAL A 128 -7.77 57.92 26.99
CA VAL A 128 -6.34 57.57 27.00
C VAL A 128 -5.91 57.02 28.36
N ASP A 129 -5.26 55.85 28.37
CA ASP A 129 -4.42 55.38 29.48
C ASP A 129 -3.11 54.77 28.95
N HIS A 130 -2.06 54.91 29.75
CA HIS A 130 -0.65 54.88 29.38
C HIS A 130 -0.05 53.49 29.07
N ILE A 131 1.01 53.56 28.25
CA ILE A 131 1.97 52.55 27.77
C ILE A 131 2.34 51.45 28.77
N ARG A 132 2.31 50.19 28.31
CA ARG A 132 3.30 49.16 28.67
C ARG A 132 3.84 48.49 27.40
N ASN A 133 5.16 48.58 27.27
CA ASN A 133 5.95 47.98 26.21
C ASN A 133 5.81 46.45 26.22
N ASP A 134 5.52 45.86 25.07
CA ASP A 134 6.22 44.69 24.55
C ASP A 134 5.94 44.55 23.04
N LYS A 135 6.97 44.78 22.22
CA LYS A 135 6.91 44.57 20.76
C LYS A 135 7.13 43.08 20.45
N PRO A 136 6.27 42.40 19.69
CA PRO A 136 6.69 41.23 18.93
C PRO A 136 7.64 41.68 17.82
N LYS A 137 8.86 41.13 17.79
CA LYS A 137 9.86 41.40 16.75
C LYS A 137 9.35 40.85 15.43
N SER A 138 9.02 41.75 14.50
CA SER A 138 9.03 41.47 13.07
C SER A 138 10.48 41.18 12.64
N VAL A 139 10.71 40.04 12.02
CA VAL A 139 11.98 39.76 11.34
C VAL A 139 11.88 40.38 9.94
N PRO A 140 12.82 41.26 9.53
CA PRO A 140 12.77 41.89 8.21
C PRO A 140 13.12 40.91 7.10
N LEU A 141 12.53 41.20 5.93
CA LEU A 141 12.95 40.83 4.59
C LEU A 141 14.48 40.60 4.49
N MET A 142 14.90 39.38 4.17
CA MET A 142 16.32 39.11 3.89
C MET A 142 16.69 39.79 2.58
N ASP A 143 17.48 40.86 2.67
CA ASP A 143 18.19 41.42 1.53
C ASP A 143 19.17 40.39 0.99
N VAL A 144 19.11 40.17 -0.33
CA VAL A 144 20.04 39.30 -1.06
C VAL A 144 21.45 39.90 -0.98
N PRO A 145 22.46 39.14 -0.53
CA PRO A 145 23.84 39.63 -0.46
C PRO A 145 24.37 40.01 -1.86
N PRO A 146 25.18 41.07 -1.98
CA PRO A 146 25.87 41.38 -3.24
C PRO A 146 26.83 40.24 -3.57
N GLY A 147 26.64 39.59 -4.73
CA GLY A 147 27.47 38.46 -5.18
C GLY A 147 26.70 37.20 -5.63
N PHE A 148 25.37 37.23 -5.69
CA PHE A 148 24.61 36.25 -6.48
C PHE A 148 24.80 36.53 -7.97
N ASP A 149 25.88 36.01 -8.54
CA ASP A 149 26.02 35.91 -9.99
C ASP A 149 25.04 34.85 -10.50
N ALA A 150 24.21 35.28 -11.45
CA ALA A 150 23.40 34.40 -12.27
C ALA A 150 24.28 33.73 -13.33
N LEU A 151 23.99 32.45 -13.56
CA LEU A 151 24.24 31.64 -14.77
C LEU A 151 25.56 30.84 -14.89
N VAL A 152 25.33 29.52 -14.84
CA VAL A 152 26.04 28.34 -15.40
C VAL A 152 27.34 27.91 -14.74
#